data_AF-A0A7S3H2N8-F1
#
_entry.id   AF-A0A7S3H2N8-F1
#
_cell.length_a   1.000
_cell.length_b   1.000
_cell.length_c   1.000
_cell.angle_alpha   90.00
_cell.angle_beta   90.00
_cell.angle_gamma   90.00
#
_symmetry.space_group_name_H-M   'P 1'
#
loop_
_entity.id
_entity.type
_entity.pdbx_description
1 polymer ?
#
loop_
_entity_poly.entity_id
_entity_poly.type
_entity_poly.pdbx_seq_one_letter_code
_entity_poly.pdbx_strand_id
1 'polypeptide(L)'
;AYPYHDPLLLQDFEKFLDEFEFDLDCVDGASCPSTANVVGFQDASIVAQTSVTDQDNQINKASATKFSKRKLKSSSVVKSSKVASSDVMVIKDRRVTDEPSLKWRSFPSFDRSDSTIYFATSFARMTNSGDAVGLNKLITNHFAKGSEVILREGENGFRVPVSMYMDMLGIRNVLHPDSMYCMHSTRVEGNKIYAVLYGKHTDEPEMYKYRSSVVDPKYGWIFLGTRKNLLRKQLHSLSDAKWDAINRLIDMNVAFDIYSKVDIILTLHDRTKKVVNCSFLSTNTSACYQGVHYSLTASD
;
A
#
# COMPACT_ATOMS: atom_id res chain seq x y z
N ALA A 1 14.54 -12.98 -10.28
CA ALA A 1 14.26 -12.02 -11.36
C ALA A 1 12.76 -11.78 -11.33
N TYR A 2 12.33 -10.58 -10.92
CA TYR A 2 10.90 -10.25 -10.88
C TYR A 2 10.37 -10.11 -12.31
N PRO A 3 9.12 -10.51 -12.58
CA PRO A 3 8.53 -10.38 -13.91
C PRO A 3 8.48 -8.91 -14.31
N TYR A 4 8.87 -8.65 -15.54
CA TYR A 4 8.85 -7.34 -16.17
C TYR A 4 7.43 -6.79 -16.18
N HIS A 5 7.24 -5.54 -15.77
CA HIS A 5 5.99 -4.82 -16.00
C HIS A 5 5.86 -4.51 -17.49
N ASP A 6 4.75 -4.91 -18.09
CA ASP A 6 4.42 -4.66 -19.49
C ASP A 6 4.30 -3.14 -19.73
N PRO A 7 5.08 -2.53 -20.65
CA PRO A 7 4.95 -1.11 -20.99
C PRO A 7 3.54 -0.68 -21.39
N LEU A 8 2.72 -1.60 -21.93
CA LEU A 8 1.32 -1.34 -22.25
C LEU A 8 0.47 -1.11 -21.00
N LEU A 9 0.78 -1.81 -19.90
CA LEU A 9 0.06 -1.67 -18.64
C LEU A 9 0.24 -0.28 -18.03
N LEU A 10 1.42 0.33 -18.20
CA LEU A 10 1.67 1.70 -17.77
C LEU A 10 0.90 2.71 -18.63
N GLN A 11 0.87 2.54 -19.95
CA GLN A 11 0.13 3.43 -20.85
C GLN A 11 -1.38 3.38 -20.61
N ASP A 12 -1.95 2.19 -20.42
CA ASP A 12 -3.38 2.04 -20.08
C ASP A 12 -3.70 2.71 -18.74
N PHE A 13 -2.79 2.62 -17.78
CA PHE A 13 -2.95 3.23 -16.48
C PHE A 13 -2.82 4.76 -16.55
N GLU A 14 -1.88 5.30 -17.31
CA GLU A 14 -1.76 6.74 -17.60
C GLU A 14 -3.02 7.25 -18.31
N LYS A 15 -3.52 6.53 -19.32
CA LYS A 15 -4.78 6.88 -19.99
C LYS A 15 -5.97 6.87 -19.03
N PHE A 16 -6.05 5.89 -18.14
CA PHE A 16 -7.07 5.88 -17.08
C PHE A 16 -6.95 7.11 -16.16
N LEU A 17 -5.74 7.52 -15.80
CA LEU A 17 -5.53 8.74 -15.01
C LEU A 17 -6.02 9.98 -15.81
N ASP A 18 -5.69 10.07 -17.10
CA ASP A 18 -6.09 11.20 -17.94
C ASP A 18 -7.61 11.25 -18.18
N GLU A 19 -8.27 10.09 -18.39
CA GLU A 19 -9.72 9.98 -18.59
C GLU A 19 -10.56 10.38 -17.37
N PHE A 20 -9.95 10.40 -16.18
CA PHE A 20 -10.61 10.83 -14.94
C PHE A 20 -10.54 12.35 -14.70
N GLU A 21 -10.16 13.13 -15.71
CA GLU A 21 -10.17 14.60 -15.77
C GLU A 21 -9.64 15.25 -14.47
N PHE A 22 -8.31 15.25 -14.36
CA PHE A 22 -7.63 15.99 -13.32
C PHE A 22 -7.54 17.47 -13.70
N ASP A 23 -8.36 18.32 -13.07
CA ASP A 23 -8.01 19.73 -12.86
C ASP A 23 -6.80 19.79 -11.90
N LEU A 24 -5.60 19.60 -12.46
CA LEU A 24 -4.33 19.80 -11.75
C LEU A 24 -3.96 21.29 -11.63
N ASP A 25 -4.79 22.18 -12.16
CA ASP A 25 -4.68 23.62 -11.98
C ASP A 25 -5.27 24.02 -10.61
N CYS A 26 -4.49 23.85 -9.53
CA CYS A 26 -4.48 24.75 -8.35
C CYS A 26 -3.61 24.19 -7.20
N VAL A 27 -2.30 24.09 -7.38
CA VAL A 27 -1.35 24.32 -6.26
C VAL A 27 -0.16 25.13 -6.77
N ASP A 28 -0.45 26.27 -7.38
CA ASP A 28 0.49 27.38 -7.47
C ASP A 28 -0.21 28.62 -6.94
N GLY A 29 0.39 29.29 -5.96
CA GLY A 29 0.00 30.64 -5.58
C GLY A 29 -0.47 30.81 -4.15
N ALA A 30 0.51 31.02 -3.27
CA ALA A 30 0.30 31.73 -2.03
C ALA A 30 -0.39 33.09 -2.28
N SER A 31 -1.53 33.32 -1.65
CA SER A 31 -1.85 34.62 -1.07
C SER A 31 -2.83 34.43 0.08
N CYS A 32 -2.38 34.74 1.29
CA CYS A 32 -3.25 34.97 2.43
C CYS A 32 -3.95 36.32 2.23
N PRO A 33 -5.28 36.43 2.32
CA PRO A 33 -5.90 37.68 2.72
C PRO A 33 -5.96 37.72 4.25
N SER A 34 -5.37 38.79 4.77
CA SER A 34 -5.42 39.22 6.16
C SER A 34 -6.85 39.37 6.70
N THR A 35 -7.02 38.95 7.94
CA THR A 35 -7.94 39.46 8.98
C THR A 35 -8.79 40.68 8.63
N ALA A 36 -10.12 40.53 8.71
CA ALA A 36 -11.04 41.59 9.19
C ALA A 36 -12.40 41.01 9.64
N ASN A 37 -12.66 41.14 10.94
CA ASN A 37 -13.92 41.22 11.69
C ASN A 37 -15.27 41.05 10.95
N VAL A 38 -16.15 40.19 11.49
CA VAL A 38 -17.54 40.47 11.95
C VAL A 38 -17.92 39.34 12.95
N VAL A 39 -17.85 39.56 14.26
CA VAL A 39 -18.96 39.88 15.21
C VAL A 39 -20.15 38.90 15.18
N GLY A 40 -20.34 38.22 16.33
CA GLY A 40 -21.66 37.92 16.87
C GLY A 40 -22.07 36.44 16.82
N PHE A 41 -21.96 35.73 17.95
CA PHE A 41 -23.14 35.12 18.58
C PHE A 41 -22.82 34.72 20.03
N GLN A 42 -23.73 35.12 20.91
CA GLN A 42 -23.71 34.97 22.36
C GLN A 42 -24.22 33.59 22.81
N ASP A 43 -23.74 33.21 24.00
CA ASP A 43 -24.40 32.46 25.07
C ASP A 43 -24.96 31.05 24.81
N ALA A 44 -24.29 30.07 25.44
CA ALA A 44 -24.98 29.15 26.35
C ALA A 44 -23.98 28.60 27.39
N SER A 45 -24.21 28.98 28.65
CA SER A 45 -23.52 28.44 29.82
C SER A 45 -23.97 27.02 30.11
N ILE A 46 -23.04 26.09 30.35
CA ILE A 46 -23.33 24.91 31.17
C ILE A 46 -22.21 24.75 32.20
N VAL A 47 -22.63 24.98 33.44
CA VAL A 47 -21.94 24.63 34.68
C VAL A 47 -22.01 23.12 34.87
N ALA A 48 -20.87 22.46 35.05
CA ALA A 48 -20.82 21.20 35.78
C ALA A 48 -19.43 21.06 36.44
N GLN A 49 -19.41 21.31 37.75
CA GLN A 49 -18.35 20.93 38.67
C GLN A 49 -18.45 19.42 38.97
N THR A 50 -17.30 18.76 39.10
CA THR A 50 -17.03 17.60 39.99
C THR A 50 -15.55 17.25 39.83
N SER A 51 -14.68 17.78 40.69
CA SER A 51 -14.17 17.18 41.94
C SER A 51 -13.26 15.96 41.74
N VAL A 52 -11.96 16.25 41.70
CA VAL A 52 -10.82 15.62 42.38
C VAL A 52 -11.04 14.22 42.98
N THR A 53 -10.18 13.28 42.59
CA THR A 53 -9.47 12.41 43.55
C THR A 53 -8.09 12.07 43.00
N ASP A 54 -7.07 12.64 43.66
CA ASP A 54 -5.69 12.19 43.62
C ASP A 54 -5.59 10.80 44.25
N GLN A 55 -4.92 9.87 43.56
CA GLN A 55 -4.21 8.79 44.24
C GLN A 55 -2.83 8.62 43.62
N ASP A 56 -1.86 9.05 44.41
CA ASP A 56 -0.49 8.58 44.42
C ASP A 56 -0.42 7.07 44.18
N ASN A 57 0.45 6.64 43.28
CA ASN A 57 1.11 5.37 43.52
C ASN A 57 2.58 5.39 43.13
N GLN A 58 3.36 5.18 44.18
CA GLN A 58 4.80 5.17 44.27
C GLN A 58 5.40 3.92 43.62
N ILE A 59 6.58 4.13 43.04
CA ILE A 59 7.77 3.28 43.16
C ILE A 59 7.61 1.83 42.69
N ASN A 60 8.24 1.51 41.55
CA ASN A 60 9.10 0.34 41.48
C ASN A 60 10.36 0.62 40.65
N LYS A 61 11.47 0.59 41.37
CA LYS A 61 12.85 0.71 40.89
C LYS A 61 13.32 -0.60 40.29
N ALA A 62 14.21 -0.44 39.31
CA ALA A 62 15.34 -1.32 38.98
C ALA A 62 15.04 -2.76 38.49
N SER A 63 15.37 -3.00 37.23
CA SER A 63 16.17 -4.17 36.84
C SER A 63 16.92 -3.87 35.54
N ALA A 64 18.13 -3.35 35.70
CA ALA A 64 19.10 -3.22 34.63
C ALA A 64 19.75 -4.58 34.36
N THR A 65 19.22 -5.34 33.40
CA THR A 65 19.89 -6.54 32.89
C THR A 65 21.05 -6.14 31.99
N LYS A 66 22.27 -6.21 32.55
CA LYS A 66 23.54 -6.10 31.82
C LYS A 66 23.62 -7.20 30.77
N PHE A 67 23.46 -6.85 29.49
CA PHE A 67 23.77 -7.74 28.39
C PHE A 67 25.30 -7.91 28.30
N SER A 68 25.75 -9.10 28.69
CA SER A 68 27.13 -9.56 28.60
C SER A 68 27.55 -9.66 27.13
N LYS A 69 28.55 -8.86 26.74
CA LYS A 69 29.22 -8.93 25.43
C LYS A 69 30.00 -10.24 25.33
N ARG A 70 29.40 -11.29 24.76
CA ARG A 70 30.17 -12.45 24.27
C ARG A 70 30.94 -12.05 23.01
N LYS A 71 32.25 -11.84 23.17
CA LYS A 71 33.23 -11.85 22.07
C LYS A 71 33.20 -13.24 21.42
N LEU A 72 32.65 -13.34 20.21
CA LEU A 72 32.85 -14.49 19.34
C LEU A 72 34.30 -14.49 18.86
N LYS A 73 35.01 -15.57 19.18
CA LYS A 73 36.39 -15.83 18.80
C LYS A 73 36.48 -16.04 17.28
N SER A 74 37.47 -15.38 16.69
CA SER A 74 37.99 -15.63 15.36
C SER A 74 38.66 -17.01 15.29
N SER A 75 38.15 -17.85 14.41
CA SER A 75 38.80 -19.05 13.84
C SER A 75 38.13 -19.24 12.48
N SER A 76 38.79 -19.51 11.36
CA SER A 76 40.14 -19.97 11.09
C SER A 76 40.41 -19.72 9.62
N VAL A 77 41.63 -19.23 9.34
CA VAL A 77 42.18 -19.06 8.00
C VAL A 77 42.29 -20.43 7.32
N VAL A 78 41.47 -20.67 6.30
CA VAL A 78 41.67 -21.78 5.36
C VAL A 78 42.54 -21.27 4.22
N LYS A 79 43.78 -21.76 4.18
CA LYS A 79 44.73 -21.56 3.08
C LYS A 79 44.20 -22.30 1.85
N SER A 80 43.84 -21.56 0.79
CA SER A 80 43.58 -22.16 -0.52
C SER A 80 44.90 -22.49 -1.22
N SER A 81 45.05 -23.74 -1.60
CA SER A 81 46.11 -24.26 -2.44
C SER A 81 45.93 -23.79 -3.88
N LYS A 82 46.96 -23.13 -4.42
CA LYS A 82 47.14 -22.85 -5.84
C LYS A 82 47.15 -24.17 -6.63
N VAL A 83 46.26 -24.30 -7.61
CA VAL A 83 46.34 -25.29 -8.68
C VAL A 83 46.53 -24.55 -10.00
N ALA A 84 47.58 -24.95 -10.73
CA ALA A 84 47.97 -24.48 -12.04
C ALA A 84 46.83 -24.64 -13.06
N SER A 85 46.44 -23.57 -13.77
CA SER A 85 47.00 -23.17 -15.07
C SER A 85 46.91 -24.27 -16.13
N SER A 86 45.76 -24.34 -16.78
CA SER A 86 45.60 -24.95 -18.10
C SER A 86 44.96 -23.90 -19.01
N ASP A 87 45.75 -23.46 -19.99
CA ASP A 87 45.39 -22.52 -21.05
C ASP A 87 44.18 -23.05 -21.83
N VAL A 88 43.06 -22.34 -21.72
CA VAL A 88 41.91 -22.50 -22.60
C VAL A 88 41.82 -21.23 -23.44
N MET A 89 41.99 -21.36 -24.75
CA MET A 89 41.83 -20.29 -25.73
C MET A 89 40.43 -19.68 -25.58
N VAL A 90 40.37 -18.47 -25.03
CA VAL A 90 39.17 -17.65 -25.03
C VAL A 90 38.99 -17.06 -26.42
N ILE A 91 38.11 -17.68 -27.20
CA ILE A 91 37.55 -17.09 -28.42
C ILE A 91 36.79 -15.84 -27.99
N LYS A 92 37.37 -14.67 -28.26
CA LYS A 92 36.71 -13.37 -28.07
C LYS A 92 35.70 -13.18 -29.20
N ASP A 93 34.52 -13.77 -29.05
CA ASP A 93 33.34 -13.35 -29.82
C ASP A 93 32.87 -11.98 -29.32
N ARG A 94 33.47 -10.94 -29.88
CA ARG A 94 32.96 -9.57 -29.82
C ARG A 94 31.87 -9.41 -30.88
N ARG A 95 30.65 -9.80 -30.52
CA ARG A 95 29.42 -9.19 -31.04
C ARG A 95 28.46 -8.95 -29.88
N VAL A 96 28.80 -7.94 -29.08
CA VAL A 96 27.80 -7.26 -28.27
C VAL A 96 26.97 -6.48 -29.29
N THR A 97 25.85 -7.06 -29.71
CA THR A 97 24.75 -6.27 -30.22
C THR A 97 24.35 -5.34 -29.09
N ASP A 98 24.54 -4.03 -29.29
CA ASP A 98 23.98 -2.98 -28.47
C ASP A 98 22.45 -3.08 -28.57
N GLU A 99 21.85 -4.06 -27.88
CA GLU A 99 20.45 -3.95 -27.54
C GLU A 99 20.32 -2.72 -26.66
N PRO A 100 19.38 -1.80 -26.96
CA PRO A 100 19.10 -0.68 -26.10
C PRO A 100 18.63 -1.27 -24.77
N SER A 101 19.55 -1.38 -23.81
CA SER A 101 19.19 -1.71 -22.44
C SER A 101 18.22 -0.60 -22.04
N LEU A 102 16.93 -0.94 -21.94
CA LEU A 102 15.90 -0.06 -21.41
C LEU A 102 16.38 0.35 -20.02
N LYS A 103 17.06 1.49 -19.98
CA LYS A 103 17.63 2.04 -18.77
C LYS A 103 16.43 2.61 -18.05
N TRP A 104 15.81 1.76 -17.23
CA TRP A 104 14.71 2.12 -16.35
C TRP A 104 15.02 3.50 -15.77
N ARG A 105 14.21 4.49 -16.14
CA ARG A 105 14.30 5.81 -15.52
C ARG A 105 13.96 5.56 -14.07
N SER A 106 14.98 5.45 -13.23
CA SER A 106 14.80 5.52 -11.79
C SER A 106 14.11 6.85 -11.54
N PHE A 107 12.85 6.81 -11.09
CA PHE A 107 12.21 7.97 -10.49
C PHE A 107 13.22 8.58 -9.51
N PRO A 108 13.44 9.91 -9.53
CA PRO A 108 14.46 10.55 -8.73
C PRO A 108 14.39 9.97 -7.32
N SER A 109 15.50 9.40 -6.86
CA SER A 109 15.61 8.83 -5.52
C SER A 109 15.39 9.98 -4.55
N PHE A 110 14.13 10.22 -4.21
CA PHE A 110 13.73 11.25 -3.28
C PHE A 110 14.25 10.81 -1.93
N ASP A 111 15.43 11.30 -1.58
CA ASP A 111 16.13 11.05 -0.33
C ASP A 111 15.52 11.86 0.84
N ARG A 112 14.21 12.16 0.77
CA ARG A 112 13.44 12.76 1.88
C ARG A 112 12.99 11.68 2.88
N SER A 113 13.87 10.70 3.09
CA SER A 113 13.57 9.26 3.16
C SER A 113 13.01 8.71 4.48
N ASP A 114 12.72 9.56 5.48
CA ASP A 114 12.16 9.12 6.77
C ASP A 114 10.92 9.94 7.24
N SER A 115 10.38 10.84 6.42
CA SER A 115 9.14 11.54 6.79
C SER A 115 7.91 10.65 6.55
N THR A 116 7.08 10.47 7.58
CA THR A 116 5.82 9.71 7.50
C THR A 116 4.86 10.30 6.45
N ILE A 117 5.03 11.56 6.04
CA ILE A 117 4.24 12.19 4.96
C ILE A 117 4.45 11.46 3.62
N TYR A 118 5.64 10.94 3.35
CA TYR A 118 5.96 10.20 2.13
C TYR A 118 5.67 8.69 2.24
N PHE A 119 5.00 8.26 3.31
CA PHE A 119 4.67 6.86 3.52
C PHE A 119 3.86 6.29 2.36
N ALA A 120 2.79 6.97 1.93
CA ALA A 120 1.91 6.51 0.85
C ALA A 120 2.64 6.33 -0.48
N THR A 121 3.50 7.29 -0.85
CA THR A 121 4.32 7.21 -2.06
C THR A 121 5.30 6.04 -1.99
N SER A 122 5.97 5.86 -0.85
CA SER A 122 6.92 4.77 -0.64
C SER A 122 6.23 3.41 -0.63
N PHE A 123 5.05 3.34 -0.02
CA PHE A 123 4.17 2.18 0.02
C PHE A 123 3.76 1.75 -1.39
N ALA A 124 3.25 2.68 -2.21
CA ALA A 124 2.90 2.42 -3.60
C ALA A 124 4.10 1.88 -4.39
N ARG A 125 5.24 2.57 -4.32
CA ARG A 125 6.48 2.15 -5.00
C ARG A 125 6.91 0.74 -4.63
N MET A 126 6.99 0.43 -3.33
CA MET A 126 7.45 -0.88 -2.84
C MET A 126 6.46 -1.99 -3.16
N THR A 127 5.16 -1.69 -3.17
CA THR A 127 4.12 -2.65 -3.55
C THR A 127 4.23 -2.98 -5.05
N ASN A 128 4.36 -1.96 -5.91
CA ASN A 128 4.51 -2.16 -7.35
C ASN A 128 5.79 -2.92 -7.72
N SER A 129 6.87 -2.76 -6.96
CA SER A 129 8.12 -3.48 -7.21
C SER A 129 8.17 -4.86 -6.56
N GLY A 130 7.15 -5.27 -5.80
CA GLY A 130 7.16 -6.50 -5.01
C GLY A 130 8.27 -6.55 -3.95
N ASP A 131 8.76 -5.38 -3.48
CA ASP A 131 9.83 -5.28 -2.48
C ASP A 131 9.27 -5.46 -1.07
N ALA A 132 8.96 -6.70 -0.71
CA ALA A 132 8.41 -7.06 0.60
C ALA A 132 9.34 -6.69 1.76
N VAL A 133 10.67 -6.75 1.55
CA VAL A 133 11.67 -6.42 2.58
C VAL A 133 11.69 -4.92 2.84
N GLY A 134 11.74 -4.12 1.77
CA GLY A 134 11.63 -2.66 1.85
C GLY A 134 10.31 -2.22 2.48
N LEU A 135 9.20 -2.86 2.10
CA LEU A 135 7.89 -2.57 2.65
C LEU A 135 7.80 -2.87 4.15
N ASN A 136 8.31 -4.03 4.58
CA ASN A 136 8.39 -4.38 6.00
C ASN A 136 9.23 -3.35 6.78
N LYS A 137 10.37 -2.93 6.22
CA LYS A 137 11.24 -1.91 6.81
C LYS A 137 10.51 -0.56 6.90
N LEU A 138 9.80 -0.14 5.85
CA LEU A 138 8.99 1.07 5.83
C LEU A 138 7.97 1.04 6.98
N ILE A 139 7.17 -0.01 7.08
CA ILE A 139 6.13 -0.09 8.10
C ILE A 139 6.75 -0.11 9.51
N THR A 140 7.73 -0.98 9.76
CA THR A 140 8.38 -1.08 11.07
C THR A 140 9.10 0.22 11.49
N ASN A 141 9.61 1.00 10.54
CA ASN A 141 10.21 2.30 10.81
C ASN A 141 9.18 3.39 11.13
N HIS A 142 7.98 3.36 10.56
CA HIS A 142 6.99 4.43 10.78
C HIS A 142 5.94 4.09 11.84
N PHE A 143 5.66 2.80 12.08
CA PHE A 143 4.56 2.36 12.93
C PHE A 143 5.01 2.15 14.37
N ALA A 144 4.13 2.47 15.31
CA ALA A 144 4.32 2.14 16.72
C ALA A 144 4.19 0.62 16.93
N LYS A 145 4.86 0.09 17.95
CA LYS A 145 4.69 -1.32 18.34
C LYS A 145 3.24 -1.55 18.78
N GLY A 146 2.62 -2.63 18.29
CA GLY A 146 1.22 -2.96 18.59
C GLY A 146 0.20 -2.11 17.84
N SER A 147 0.62 -1.35 16.83
CA SER A 147 -0.30 -0.67 15.91
C SER A 147 -1.13 -1.68 15.11
N GLU A 148 -2.32 -1.23 14.73
CA GLU A 148 -3.28 -2.00 13.96
C GLU A 148 -3.51 -1.35 12.59
N VAL A 149 -3.80 -2.19 11.60
CA VAL A 149 -4.29 -1.78 10.29
C VAL A 149 -5.78 -2.05 10.24
N ILE A 150 -6.57 -1.03 9.89
CA ILE A 150 -8.00 -1.13 9.68
C ILE A 150 -8.22 -1.26 8.17
N LEU A 151 -8.77 -2.39 7.75
CA LEU A 151 -9.18 -2.63 6.37
C LEU A 151 -10.69 -2.39 6.29
N ARG A 152 -11.10 -1.36 5.55
CA ARG A 152 -12.51 -1.00 5.37
C ARG A 152 -12.98 -1.41 3.98
N GLU A 153 -14.11 -2.10 3.97
CA GLU A 153 -14.87 -2.46 2.78
C GLU A 153 -16.32 -2.01 3.03
N GLY A 154 -16.68 -0.83 2.49
CA GLY A 154 -17.95 -0.17 2.82
C GLY A 154 -18.00 0.33 4.27
N GLU A 155 -19.15 0.13 4.93
CA GLU A 155 -19.39 0.58 6.32
C GLU A 155 -18.68 -0.30 7.37
N ASN A 156 -18.29 -1.51 6.99
CA ASN A 156 -17.64 -2.46 7.89
C ASN A 156 -16.12 -2.42 7.71
N GLY A 157 -15.42 -2.27 8.83
CA GLY A 157 -13.96 -2.38 8.89
C GLY A 157 -13.55 -3.46 9.86
N PHE A 158 -12.55 -4.26 9.49
CA PHE A 158 -11.92 -5.19 10.42
C PHE A 158 -10.48 -4.76 10.70
N ARG A 159 -10.02 -5.07 11.90
CA ARG A 159 -8.69 -4.69 12.38
C ARG A 159 -7.77 -5.90 12.34
N VAL A 160 -6.58 -5.70 11.82
CA VAL A 160 -5.54 -6.71 11.79
C VAL A 160 -4.23 -6.16 12.36
N PRO A 161 -3.43 -7.00 13.05
CA PRO A 161 -2.07 -6.64 13.37
C PRO A 161 -1.27 -6.32 12.11
N VAL A 162 -0.30 -5.41 12.21
CA VAL A 162 0.60 -5.06 11.10
C VAL A 162 1.27 -6.29 10.47
N SER A 163 1.69 -7.28 11.26
CA SER A 163 2.30 -8.51 10.74
C SER A 163 1.36 -9.30 9.83
N MET A 164 0.09 -9.41 10.22
CA MET A 164 -0.94 -10.04 9.41
C MET A 164 -1.19 -9.26 8.13
N TYR A 165 -1.22 -7.94 8.19
CA TYR A 165 -1.34 -7.10 6.99
C TYR A 165 -0.17 -7.30 6.01
N MET A 166 1.06 -7.42 6.51
CA MET A 166 2.23 -7.70 5.66
C MET A 166 2.12 -9.05 4.94
N ASP A 167 1.66 -10.09 5.64
CA ASP A 167 1.42 -11.39 5.02
C ASP A 167 0.32 -11.29 3.94
N MET A 168 -0.75 -10.51 4.19
CA MET A 168 -1.81 -10.26 3.20
C MET A 168 -1.27 -9.56 1.95
N LEU A 169 -0.35 -8.60 2.08
CA LEU A 169 0.29 -7.96 0.92
C LEU A 169 1.18 -8.94 0.16
N GLY A 170 1.86 -9.84 0.86
CA GLY A 170 2.61 -10.94 0.23
C GLY A 170 1.71 -11.84 -0.61
N ILE A 171 0.56 -12.26 -0.06
CA ILE A 171 -0.44 -13.06 -0.78
C ILE A 171 -0.99 -12.27 -1.98
N ARG A 172 -1.31 -10.99 -1.79
CA ARG A 172 -1.82 -10.13 -2.86
C ARG A 172 -0.84 -10.04 -4.02
N ASN A 173 0.46 -9.88 -3.76
CA ASN A 173 1.48 -9.82 -4.82
C ASN A 173 1.61 -11.15 -5.58
N VAL A 174 1.26 -12.28 -4.99
CA VAL A 174 1.20 -13.57 -5.69
C VAL A 174 -0.08 -13.68 -6.51
N LEU A 175 -1.22 -13.26 -5.97
CA LEU A 175 -2.54 -13.36 -6.64
C LEU A 175 -2.71 -12.32 -7.77
N HIS A 176 -2.13 -11.14 -7.61
CA HIS A 176 -2.24 -10.01 -8.54
C HIS A 176 -0.84 -9.42 -8.81
N PRO A 177 0.03 -10.17 -9.51
CA PRO A 177 1.42 -9.78 -9.73
C PRO A 177 1.56 -8.56 -10.63
N ASP A 178 0.53 -8.26 -11.42
CA ASP A 178 0.42 -7.11 -12.31
C ASP A 178 -0.18 -5.87 -11.62
N SER A 179 -0.44 -5.97 -10.31
CA SER A 179 -1.03 -4.86 -9.58
C SER A 179 -0.11 -3.65 -9.51
N MET A 180 -0.70 -2.48 -9.77
CA MET A 180 0.00 -1.21 -9.78
C MET A 180 -0.78 -0.18 -8.97
N TYR A 181 -0.07 0.65 -8.22
CA TYR A 181 -0.60 1.78 -7.47
C TYR A 181 0.13 3.07 -7.82
N CYS A 182 -0.62 4.16 -7.91
CA CYS A 182 -0.08 5.51 -8.08
C CYS A 182 -0.61 6.41 -6.98
N MET A 183 0.28 7.14 -6.34
CA MET A 183 -0.07 8.14 -5.34
C MET A 183 -0.58 9.38 -6.06
N HIS A 184 -1.81 9.77 -5.74
CA HIS A 184 -2.46 10.92 -6.35
C HIS A 184 -2.32 12.18 -5.49
N SER A 185 -2.71 12.10 -4.22
CA SER A 185 -2.65 13.26 -3.33
C SER A 185 -2.26 12.85 -1.91
N THR A 186 -1.71 13.82 -1.18
CA THR A 186 -1.40 13.68 0.24
C THR A 186 -1.67 15.01 0.93
N ARG A 187 -2.43 14.98 2.02
CA ARG A 187 -2.71 16.14 2.87
C ARG A 187 -2.52 15.79 4.34
N VAL A 188 -2.18 16.80 5.14
CA VAL A 188 -1.97 16.65 6.58
C VAL A 188 -3.00 17.52 7.30
N GLU A 189 -3.75 16.94 8.23
CA GLU A 189 -4.70 17.66 9.08
C GLU A 189 -4.48 17.25 10.54
N GLY A 190 -3.91 18.15 11.34
CA GLY A 190 -3.58 17.87 12.74
C GLY A 190 -2.60 16.71 12.87
N ASN A 191 -3.01 15.64 13.57
CA ASN A 191 -2.23 14.43 13.76
C ASN A 191 -2.54 13.32 12.73
N LYS A 192 -3.24 13.64 11.65
CA LYS A 192 -3.59 12.69 10.60
C LYS A 192 -2.94 13.05 9.27
N ILE A 193 -2.53 12.02 8.54
CA ILE A 193 -2.12 12.12 7.14
C ILE A 193 -3.15 11.37 6.32
N TYR A 194 -3.72 12.05 5.33
CA TYR A 194 -4.63 11.46 4.36
C TYR A 194 -3.89 11.37 3.03
N ALA A 195 -3.91 10.20 2.42
CA ALA A 195 -3.38 10.01 1.08
C ALA A 195 -4.39 9.25 0.23
N VAL A 196 -4.40 9.59 -1.06
CA VAL A 196 -5.24 8.91 -2.06
C VAL A 196 -4.33 8.21 -3.03
N LEU A 197 -4.54 6.91 -3.22
CA LEU A 197 -3.89 6.11 -4.24
C LEU A 197 -4.93 5.64 -5.24
N TYR A 198 -4.56 5.57 -6.51
CA TYR A 198 -5.31 4.80 -7.50
C TYR A 198 -4.53 3.54 -7.81
N GLY A 199 -5.24 2.42 -8.01
CA GLY A 199 -4.61 1.17 -8.37
C GLY A 199 -5.35 0.40 -9.43
N LYS A 200 -4.60 -0.35 -10.22
CA LYS A 200 -5.07 -1.28 -11.26
C LYS A 200 -4.59 -2.68 -10.92
N HIS A 201 -5.39 -3.69 -11.21
CA HIS A 201 -4.95 -5.08 -11.30
C HIS A 201 -5.87 -5.87 -12.23
N THR A 202 -5.35 -6.93 -12.84
CA THR A 202 -6.12 -7.89 -13.60
C THR A 202 -6.70 -8.94 -12.65
N ASP A 203 -8.00 -9.14 -12.72
CA ASP A 203 -8.66 -10.24 -12.05
C ASP A 203 -8.71 -11.47 -12.97
N GLU A 204 -7.71 -12.34 -12.82
CA GLU A 204 -7.51 -13.53 -13.64
C GLU A 204 -8.16 -14.77 -12.98
N PRO A 205 -9.15 -15.42 -13.62
CA PRO A 205 -9.81 -16.62 -13.11
C PRO A 205 -8.87 -17.74 -12.67
N GLU A 206 -7.79 -17.97 -13.42
CA GLU A 206 -6.84 -19.05 -13.15
C GLU A 206 -6.13 -18.88 -11.81
N MET A 207 -5.93 -17.65 -11.33
CA MET A 207 -5.27 -17.38 -10.05
C MET A 207 -6.05 -17.93 -8.86
N TYR A 208 -7.38 -18.06 -9.00
CA TYR A 208 -8.23 -18.62 -7.94
C TYR A 208 -8.05 -20.13 -7.77
N LYS A 209 -7.56 -20.85 -8.79
CA LYS A 209 -7.29 -22.30 -8.70
C LYS A 209 -6.10 -22.59 -7.79
N TYR A 210 -5.06 -21.75 -7.87
CA TYR A 210 -3.83 -21.91 -7.08
C TYR A 210 -3.95 -21.35 -5.67
N ARG A 211 -5.03 -20.64 -5.39
CA ARG A 211 -5.21 -19.92 -4.15
C ARG A 211 -5.13 -20.76 -2.89
N SER A 212 -5.71 -21.96 -2.88
CA SER A 212 -5.64 -22.86 -1.72
C SER A 212 -4.21 -23.30 -1.41
N SER A 213 -3.31 -23.24 -2.38
CA SER A 213 -1.88 -23.54 -2.20
C SER A 213 -1.05 -22.34 -1.73
N VAL A 214 -1.54 -21.11 -1.97
CA VAL A 214 -0.83 -19.86 -1.65
C VAL A 214 -1.33 -19.23 -0.35
N VAL A 215 -2.62 -19.35 -0.08
CA VAL A 215 -3.27 -18.74 1.08
C VAL A 215 -3.10 -19.68 2.27
N ASP A 216 -2.32 -19.24 3.25
CA ASP A 216 -2.27 -19.89 4.56
C ASP A 216 -3.70 -20.02 5.13
N PRO A 217 -4.13 -21.19 5.61
CA PRO A 217 -5.45 -21.40 6.21
C PRO A 217 -5.84 -20.34 7.25
N LYS A 218 -4.87 -19.74 7.97
CA LYS A 218 -5.12 -18.65 8.92
C LYS A 218 -5.72 -17.38 8.28
N TYR A 219 -5.51 -17.19 6.98
CA TYR A 219 -6.09 -16.11 6.17
C TYR A 219 -7.28 -16.55 5.33
N GLY A 220 -7.73 -17.79 5.52
CA GLY A 220 -8.83 -18.35 4.77
C GLY A 220 -10.07 -17.45 4.80
N TRP A 221 -10.48 -16.92 5.94
CA TRP A 221 -11.70 -16.10 6.01
C TRP A 221 -11.69 -14.81 5.15
N ILE A 222 -10.51 -14.27 4.82
CA ILE A 222 -10.38 -13.07 3.95
C ILE A 222 -10.50 -13.48 2.49
N PHE A 223 -9.92 -14.63 2.18
CA PHE A 223 -9.73 -15.05 0.82
C PHE A 223 -10.77 -16.11 0.41
N LEU A 224 -11.04 -17.17 1.17
CA LEU A 224 -11.97 -18.26 0.85
C LEU A 224 -13.31 -17.82 0.22
N GLY A 225 -13.71 -18.58 -0.78
CA GLY A 225 -14.88 -18.32 -1.60
C GLY A 225 -14.57 -18.63 -3.06
N THR A 226 -15.61 -18.83 -3.86
CA THR A 226 -15.46 -18.81 -5.32
C THR A 226 -15.12 -17.40 -5.77
N ARG A 227 -14.37 -17.26 -6.87
CA ARG A 227 -14.12 -15.95 -7.52
C ARG A 227 -15.39 -15.11 -7.61
N LYS A 228 -16.46 -15.74 -8.10
CA LYS A 228 -17.80 -15.16 -8.22
C LYS A 228 -18.32 -14.58 -6.91
N ASN A 229 -18.23 -15.32 -5.80
CA ASN A 229 -18.71 -14.83 -4.50
C ASN A 229 -17.87 -13.66 -3.99
N LEU A 230 -16.56 -13.66 -4.27
CA LEU A 230 -15.65 -12.62 -3.80
C LEU A 230 -15.84 -11.33 -4.56
N LEU A 231 -15.86 -11.40 -5.90
CA LEU A 231 -16.14 -10.25 -6.74
C LEU A 231 -17.52 -9.69 -6.46
N ARG A 232 -18.52 -10.54 -6.26
CA ARG A 232 -19.87 -10.06 -5.89
C ARG A 232 -19.91 -9.39 -4.54
N LYS A 233 -19.15 -9.89 -3.56
CA LYS A 233 -19.03 -9.23 -2.25
C LYS A 233 -18.33 -7.87 -2.38
N GLN A 234 -17.23 -7.83 -3.12
CA GLN A 234 -16.42 -6.61 -3.33
C GLN A 234 -17.12 -5.54 -4.14
N LEU A 235 -18.04 -5.95 -5.02
CA LEU A 235 -18.73 -5.06 -5.96
C LEU A 235 -20.20 -4.87 -5.60
N HIS A 236 -20.66 -5.32 -4.43
CA HIS A 236 -22.08 -5.32 -4.06
C HIS A 236 -22.70 -3.92 -3.89
N SER A 237 -21.90 -2.86 -3.87
CA SER A 237 -22.34 -1.48 -3.65
C SER A 237 -22.85 -0.76 -4.92
N LEU A 238 -23.21 -1.51 -5.97
CA LEU A 238 -23.56 -0.97 -7.29
C LEU A 238 -25.07 -0.83 -7.49
N SER A 239 -25.48 0.12 -8.35
CA SER A 239 -26.86 0.25 -8.80
C SER A 239 -27.29 -0.89 -9.73
N ASP A 240 -28.58 -1.23 -9.70
CA ASP A 240 -29.15 -2.45 -10.30
C ASP A 240 -28.80 -2.66 -11.78
N ALA A 241 -28.82 -1.61 -12.62
CA ALA A 241 -28.61 -1.77 -14.06
C ALA A 241 -27.14 -2.00 -14.45
N LYS A 242 -26.18 -1.34 -13.77
CA LYS A 242 -24.74 -1.55 -14.02
C LYS A 242 -24.30 -2.90 -13.47
N TRP A 243 -24.95 -3.35 -12.39
CA TRP A 243 -24.69 -4.62 -11.74
C TRP A 243 -24.89 -5.82 -12.67
N ASP A 244 -25.87 -5.78 -13.56
CA ASP A 244 -26.12 -6.86 -14.52
C ASP A 244 -24.97 -7.07 -15.51
N ALA A 245 -24.39 -5.99 -16.03
CA ALA A 245 -23.27 -6.08 -16.98
C ALA A 245 -22.03 -6.69 -16.33
N ILE A 246 -21.71 -6.27 -15.11
CA ILE A 246 -20.57 -6.78 -14.35
C ILE A 246 -20.81 -8.22 -13.88
N ASN A 247 -22.03 -8.55 -13.43
CA ASN A 247 -22.38 -9.92 -13.10
C ASN A 247 -22.21 -10.87 -14.29
N ARG A 248 -22.55 -10.40 -15.50
CA ARG A 248 -22.28 -11.18 -16.72
C ARG A 248 -20.79 -11.41 -16.93
N LEU A 249 -19.93 -10.40 -16.74
CA LEU A 249 -18.48 -10.58 -16.84
C LEU A 249 -17.94 -11.59 -15.81
N ILE A 250 -18.43 -11.48 -14.57
CA ILE A 250 -18.09 -12.42 -13.50
C ILE A 250 -18.53 -13.85 -13.87
N ASP A 251 -19.74 -13.99 -14.39
CA ASP A 251 -20.33 -15.28 -14.77
C ASP A 251 -19.68 -15.90 -16.01
N MET A 252 -19.19 -15.08 -16.95
CA MET A 252 -18.41 -15.52 -18.11
C MET A 252 -17.06 -16.13 -17.71
N ASN A 253 -16.63 -15.91 -16.47
CA ASN A 253 -15.36 -16.41 -15.96
C ASN A 253 -14.15 -16.00 -16.82
N VAL A 254 -14.16 -14.76 -17.31
CA VAL A 254 -13.08 -14.16 -18.11
C VAL A 254 -12.24 -13.20 -17.28
N ALA A 255 -11.00 -12.97 -17.69
CA ALA A 255 -10.13 -11.96 -17.09
C ALA A 255 -10.59 -10.54 -17.45
N PHE A 256 -10.46 -9.61 -16.53
CA PHE A 256 -10.73 -8.19 -16.75
C PHE A 256 -9.95 -7.33 -15.76
N ASP A 257 -9.72 -6.06 -16.12
CA ASP A 257 -9.03 -5.11 -15.28
C ASP A 257 -9.97 -4.52 -14.25
N ILE A 258 -9.50 -4.36 -13.01
CA ILE A 258 -10.18 -3.65 -11.93
C ILE A 258 -9.36 -2.43 -11.55
N TYR A 259 -10.02 -1.28 -11.58
CA TYR A 259 -9.49 -0.01 -11.12
C TYR A 259 -10.09 0.32 -9.75
N SER A 260 -9.25 0.82 -8.87
CA SER A 260 -9.61 1.09 -7.47
C SER A 260 -9.03 2.41 -7.00
N LYS A 261 -9.75 3.06 -6.11
CA LYS A 261 -9.29 4.17 -5.29
C LYS A 261 -9.05 3.64 -3.87
N VAL A 262 -7.90 3.95 -3.32
CA VAL A 262 -7.50 3.57 -1.96
C VAL A 262 -7.21 4.82 -1.16
N ASP A 263 -8.08 5.14 -0.21
CA ASP A 263 -7.86 6.20 0.76
C ASP A 263 -7.09 5.63 1.95
N ILE A 264 -5.89 6.17 2.19
CA ILE A 264 -5.03 5.83 3.33
C ILE A 264 -5.13 6.94 4.37
N ILE A 265 -5.49 6.58 5.60
CA ILE A 265 -5.54 7.50 6.73
C ILE A 265 -4.56 7.01 7.80
N LEU A 266 -3.47 7.73 8.00
CA LEU A 266 -2.49 7.48 9.05
C LEU A 266 -2.79 8.39 10.23
N THR A 267 -3.00 7.81 11.42
CA THR A 267 -3.09 8.56 12.67
C THR A 267 -1.76 8.48 13.40
N LEU A 268 -1.17 9.64 13.70
CA LEU A 268 0.12 9.77 14.35
C LEU A 268 -0.05 10.01 15.85
N HIS A 269 0.84 9.43 16.64
CA HIS A 269 0.99 9.78 18.04
C HIS A 269 1.63 11.16 18.18
N ASP A 270 1.06 12.05 18.99
CA ASP A 270 1.46 13.46 19.05
C ASP A 270 2.93 13.66 19.42
N ARG A 271 3.43 12.91 20.41
CA ARG A 271 4.83 12.99 20.85
C ARG A 271 5.82 12.25 19.96
N THR A 272 5.57 10.98 19.62
CA THR A 272 6.55 10.14 18.92
C THR A 272 6.49 10.27 17.40
N LYS A 273 5.41 10.86 16.87
CA LYS A 273 5.09 10.97 15.44
C LYS A 273 5.04 9.61 14.71
N LYS A 274 4.96 8.51 15.45
CA LYS A 274 4.76 7.15 14.91
C LYS A 274 3.29 6.92 14.59
N VAL A 275 3.02 6.12 13.57
CA VAL A 275 1.68 5.69 13.20
C VAL A 275 1.13 4.74 14.27
N VAL A 276 0.04 5.12 14.92
CA VAL A 276 -0.67 4.28 15.90
C VAL A 276 -1.86 3.55 15.28
N ASN A 277 -2.41 4.11 14.20
CA ASN A 277 -3.50 3.52 13.45
C ASN A 277 -3.35 3.84 11.96
N CYS A 278 -3.58 2.85 11.10
CA CYS A 278 -3.60 3.03 9.66
C CYS A 278 -4.90 2.45 9.11
N SER A 279 -5.73 3.28 8.47
CA SER A 279 -6.96 2.84 7.81
C SER A 279 -6.75 2.84 6.31
N PHE A 280 -7.06 1.72 5.66
CA PHE A 280 -7.21 1.61 4.21
C PHE A 280 -8.70 1.49 3.90
N LEU A 281 -9.22 2.41 3.11
CA LEU A 281 -10.54 2.31 2.50
C LEU A 281 -10.35 2.09 1.01
N SER A 282 -10.70 0.90 0.54
CA SER A 282 -10.58 0.54 -0.87
C SER A 282 -11.96 0.56 -1.51
N THR A 283 -12.09 1.30 -2.60
CA THR A 283 -13.30 1.39 -3.41
C THR A 283 -12.95 1.04 -4.83
N ASN A 284 -13.61 0.03 -5.41
CA ASN A 284 -13.46 -0.25 -6.83
C ASN A 284 -14.22 0.83 -7.62
N THR A 285 -13.53 1.51 -8.53
CA THR A 285 -14.05 2.67 -9.26
C THR A 285 -14.54 2.31 -10.65
N SER A 286 -13.85 1.39 -11.33
CA SER A 286 -14.27 0.89 -12.63
C SER A 286 -13.71 -0.52 -12.91
N ALA A 287 -14.30 -1.22 -13.86
CA ALA A 287 -13.73 -2.42 -14.47
C ALA A 287 -13.56 -2.20 -15.98
N CYS A 288 -12.57 -2.83 -16.61
CA CYS A 288 -12.40 -2.79 -18.06
C CYS A 288 -12.25 -4.19 -18.65
N TYR A 289 -13.04 -4.49 -19.68
CA TYR A 289 -12.96 -5.74 -20.42
C TYR A 289 -12.95 -5.44 -21.91
N GLN A 290 -11.90 -5.88 -22.61
CA GLN A 290 -11.73 -5.66 -24.06
C GLN A 290 -11.88 -4.18 -24.48
N GLY A 291 -11.38 -3.26 -23.66
CA GLY A 291 -11.47 -1.80 -23.89
C GLY A 291 -12.82 -1.17 -23.55
N VAL A 292 -13.79 -1.95 -23.07
CA VAL A 292 -15.08 -1.43 -22.59
C VAL A 292 -14.99 -1.17 -21.09
N HIS A 293 -15.24 0.07 -20.68
CA HIS A 293 -15.20 0.50 -19.29
C HIS A 293 -16.58 0.44 -18.62
N TYR A 294 -16.62 -0.13 -17.42
CA TYR A 294 -17.79 -0.27 -16.57
C TYR A 294 -17.56 0.53 -15.29
N SER A 295 -18.29 1.62 -15.09
CA SER A 295 -18.21 2.42 -13.86
C SER A 295 -18.80 1.65 -12.67
N LEU A 296 -18.03 1.62 -11.57
CA LEU A 296 -18.36 0.93 -10.31
C LEU A 296 -18.69 1.90 -9.17
N THR A 297 -18.79 3.20 -9.45
CA THR A 297 -19.24 4.17 -8.47
C THR A 297 -20.75 4.34 -8.58
N ALA A 298 -21.43 4.52 -7.44
CA ALA A 298 -22.78 5.06 -7.45
C ALA A 298 -22.71 6.40 -8.21
N SER A 299 -23.57 6.56 -9.23
CA SER A 299 -23.75 7.88 -9.84
C SER A 299 -24.58 8.66 -8.84
N ASP A 300 -23.94 9.63 -8.17
CA ASP A 300 -24.64 10.64 -7.37
C ASP A 300 -25.60 11.46 -8.26
#